data_AF-A0A925IZ98-F1
#
_entry.id   AF-A0A925IZ98-F1
#
_cell.length_a   1.000
_cell.length_b   1.000
_cell.length_c   1.000
_cell.angle_alpha   90.00
_cell.angle_beta   90.00
_cell.angle_gamma   90.00
#
_symmetry.space_group_name_H-M   'P 1'
#
loop_
_entity.id
_entity.type
_entity.pdbx_description
1 polymer ?
#
loop_
_entity_poly.entity_id
_entity_poly.type
_entity_poly.pdbx_seq_one_letter_code
_entity_poly.pdbx_strand_id
1 'polypeptide(L)'
;MGTEIITKILNDLTQLLAAELNPRAISFGFEKIAALLYKENLSIKKIDCKEYYEDGDLSLIFLMKNEALANGQFEQASKFRFIELELLHEKGDNEFTQLRIEPWSFEYRNNCFIFHFNKKKENQRLIANLIEGYNLVHQNYSTNKMLFC
;
A
#
# COMPACT_ATOMS: atom_id res chain seq x y z
N MET A 1 -12.39 -20.44 7.69
CA MET A 1 -12.11 -19.59 8.86
C MET A 1 -10.96 -18.62 8.61
N GLY A 2 -9.72 -19.07 8.32
CA GLY A 2 -8.58 -18.14 8.11
C GLY A 2 -8.75 -17.14 6.95
N THR A 3 -9.40 -17.55 5.86
CA THR A 3 -9.58 -16.69 4.67
C THR A 3 -10.61 -15.58 4.88
N GLU A 4 -11.65 -15.81 5.68
CA GLU A 4 -12.72 -14.82 5.92
C GLU A 4 -12.21 -13.65 6.77
N ILE A 5 -11.37 -13.92 7.77
CA ILE A 5 -10.80 -12.88 8.61
C ILE A 5 -9.78 -12.03 7.85
N ILE A 6 -8.98 -12.65 6.97
CA ILE A 6 -8.04 -11.93 6.09
C ILE A 6 -8.81 -11.00 5.16
N THR A 7 -9.85 -11.50 4.47
CA THR A 7 -10.69 -10.68 3.58
C THR A 7 -11.36 -9.53 4.32
N LYS A 8 -11.85 -9.77 5.53
CA LYS A 8 -12.44 -8.72 6.37
C LYS A 8 -11.41 -7.62 6.68
N ILE A 9 -10.23 -8.00 7.18
CA ILE A 9 -9.17 -7.04 7.52
C ILE A 9 -8.77 -6.24 6.28
N LEU A 10 -8.63 -6.90 5.13
CA LEU A 10 -8.28 -6.26 3.86
C LEU A 10 -9.34 -5.22 3.45
N ASN A 11 -10.62 -5.56 3.58
CA ASN A 11 -11.72 -4.66 3.27
C ASN A 11 -11.77 -3.46 4.24
N ASP A 12 -11.63 -3.69 5.55
CA ASP A 12 -11.64 -2.64 6.56
C ASP A 12 -10.47 -1.65 6.33
N LEU A 13 -9.28 -2.17 6.02
CA LEU A 13 -8.10 -1.37 5.66
C LEU A 13 -8.34 -0.54 4.38
N THR A 14 -8.94 -1.14 3.36
CA THR A 14 -9.24 -0.46 2.08
C THR A 14 -10.31 0.63 2.28
N GLN A 15 -11.34 0.39 3.09
CA GLN A 15 -12.34 1.39 3.43
C GLN A 15 -11.74 2.56 4.20
N LEU A 16 -10.74 2.30 5.05
CA LEU A 16 -10.02 3.35 5.78
C LEU A 16 -9.29 4.33 4.83
N LEU A 17 -8.81 3.86 3.68
CA LEU A 17 -8.19 4.73 2.64
C LEU A 17 -9.20 5.61 1.93
N ALA A 18 -10.44 5.12 1.76
CA ALA A 18 -11.52 5.84 1.10
C ALA A 18 -12.26 6.83 2.04
N ALA A 19 -12.02 6.75 3.34
CA ALA A 19 -12.66 7.64 4.32
C ALA A 19 -12.25 9.10 4.11
N GLU A 20 -13.19 10.02 4.37
CA GLU A 20 -12.87 11.45 4.46
C GLU A 20 -11.79 11.71 5.51
N LEU A 21 -11.04 12.80 5.34
CA LEU A 21 -9.87 13.19 6.15
C LEU A 21 -10.27 13.64 7.56
N ASN A 22 -10.93 12.77 8.33
CA ASN A 22 -11.27 12.95 9.73
C ASN A 22 -10.29 12.10 10.58
N PRO A 23 -9.27 12.71 11.20
CA PRO A 23 -8.22 11.97 11.88
C PRO A 23 -8.72 11.09 13.02
N ARG A 24 -9.78 11.51 13.73
CA ARG A 24 -10.36 10.73 14.84
C ARG A 24 -11.05 9.47 14.34
N ALA A 25 -11.81 9.59 13.25
CA ALA A 25 -12.48 8.45 12.63
C ALA A 25 -11.46 7.44 12.09
N ILE A 26 -10.38 7.94 11.45
CA ILE A 26 -9.30 7.11 10.91
C ILE A 26 -8.56 6.38 12.04
N SER A 27 -8.15 7.08 13.10
CA SER A 27 -7.47 6.44 14.23
C SER A 27 -8.33 5.38 14.90
N PHE A 28 -9.60 5.67 15.18
CA PHE A 28 -10.52 4.71 15.80
C PHE A 28 -10.78 3.48 14.90
N GLY A 29 -10.92 3.69 13.59
CA GLY A 29 -11.03 2.60 12.62
C GLY A 29 -9.78 1.72 12.62
N PHE A 30 -8.60 2.34 12.60
CA PHE A 30 -7.33 1.63 12.63
C PHE A 30 -7.13 0.82 13.93
N GLU A 31 -7.49 1.36 15.10
CA GLU A 31 -7.38 0.66 16.39
C GLU A 31 -8.16 -0.67 16.39
N LYS A 32 -9.36 -0.68 15.81
CA LYS A 32 -10.16 -1.91 15.67
C LYS A 32 -9.46 -2.95 14.79
N ILE A 33 -8.85 -2.50 13.70
CA ILE A 33 -8.11 -3.37 12.78
C ILE A 33 -6.84 -3.90 13.47
N ALA A 34 -6.10 -3.05 14.18
CA ALA A 34 -4.90 -3.41 14.92
C ALA A 34 -5.17 -4.50 15.97
N ALA A 35 -6.30 -4.43 16.67
CA ALA A 35 -6.72 -5.47 17.61
C ALA A 35 -6.97 -6.83 16.91
N LEU A 36 -7.55 -6.81 15.70
CA LEU A 36 -7.74 -8.02 14.90
C LEU A 36 -6.41 -8.59 14.41
N LEU A 37 -5.53 -7.74 13.85
CA LEU A 37 -4.19 -8.15 13.42
C LEU A 37 -3.42 -8.83 14.56
N TYR A 38 -3.46 -8.24 15.76
CA TYR A 38 -2.81 -8.79 16.95
C TYR A 38 -3.38 -10.17 17.33
N LYS A 39 -4.70 -10.31 17.36
CA LYS A 39 -5.38 -11.56 17.71
C LYS A 39 -5.00 -12.70 16.74
N GLU A 40 -4.89 -12.39 15.46
CA GLU A 40 -4.59 -13.36 14.40
C GLU A 40 -3.07 -13.54 14.15
N ASN A 41 -2.21 -12.89 14.96
CA ASN A 41 -0.75 -12.88 14.79
C ASN A 41 -0.30 -12.47 13.37
N LEU A 42 -0.95 -11.44 12.84
CA LEU A 42 -0.69 -10.86 11.52
C LEU A 42 0.08 -9.55 11.67
N SER A 43 0.95 -9.29 10.70
CA SER A 43 1.74 -8.05 10.66
C SER A 43 1.32 -7.18 9.49
N ILE A 44 1.63 -5.88 9.59
CA ILE A 44 1.46 -4.94 8.50
C ILE A 44 2.78 -4.24 8.21
N LYS A 45 3.23 -4.35 6.96
CA LYS A 45 4.40 -3.66 6.41
C LYS A 45 3.94 -2.47 5.60
N LYS A 46 4.69 -1.38 5.71
CA LYS A 46 4.50 -0.21 4.86
C LYS A 46 5.69 -0.04 3.92
N ILE A 47 5.40 0.33 2.69
CA ILE A 47 6.38 0.62 1.65
C ILE A 47 6.09 2.03 1.16
N ASP A 48 7.07 2.93 1.37
CA ASP A 48 6.99 4.30 0.87
C ASP A 48 7.17 4.26 -0.64
N CYS A 49 6.07 4.47 -1.35
CA CYS A 49 6.03 4.44 -2.80
C CYS A 49 6.02 5.88 -3.30
N LYS A 50 7.07 6.24 -4.03
CA LYS A 50 7.07 7.50 -4.76
C LYS A 50 6.11 7.41 -5.95
N GLU A 51 5.98 6.23 -6.57
CA GLU A 51 5.44 6.06 -7.93
C GLU A 51 4.81 4.66 -8.15
N TYR A 52 4.19 4.47 -9.31
CA TYR A 52 3.31 3.34 -9.67
C TYR A 52 4.05 2.04 -10.06
N TYR A 53 5.37 2.10 -10.19
CA TYR A 53 6.31 0.99 -10.30
C TYR A 53 7.50 1.28 -9.35
N GLU A 54 8.23 0.27 -8.89
CA GLU A 54 9.51 0.51 -8.19
C GLU A 54 10.60 1.03 -9.15
N ASP A 55 10.45 0.70 -10.44
CA ASP A 55 11.30 1.20 -11.51
C ASP A 55 10.96 2.66 -11.90
N GLY A 56 11.96 3.54 -11.85
CA GLY A 56 11.78 4.97 -12.08
C GLY A 56 11.38 5.35 -13.50
N ASP A 57 11.88 4.64 -14.52
CA ASP A 57 11.53 4.94 -15.92
C ASP A 57 10.09 4.54 -16.21
N LEU A 58 9.68 3.34 -15.78
CA LEU A 58 8.31 2.85 -15.93
C LEU A 58 7.32 3.75 -15.18
N SER A 59 7.71 4.19 -13.99
CA SER A 59 6.94 5.13 -13.20
C SER A 59 6.78 6.50 -13.86
N LEU A 60 7.84 7.06 -14.43
CA LEU A 60 7.79 8.31 -15.17
C LEU A 60 6.86 8.20 -16.39
N ILE A 61 7.00 7.14 -17.19
CA ILE A 61 6.15 6.90 -18.36
C ILE A 61 4.69 6.71 -17.96
N PHE A 62 4.42 5.99 -16.87
CA PHE A 62 3.08 5.82 -16.32
C PHE A 62 2.46 7.16 -15.88
N LEU A 63 3.24 8.04 -15.25
CA LEU A 63 2.80 9.38 -14.87
C LEU A 63 2.45 10.21 -16.10
N MET A 64 3.34 10.27 -17.09
CA MET A 64 3.13 11.02 -18.34
C MET A 64 1.90 10.54 -19.10
N LYS A 65 1.66 9.22 -19.13
CA LYS A 65 0.46 8.61 -19.71
C LYS A 65 -0.82 9.12 -19.04
N ASN A 66 -0.87 9.13 -17.70
CA ASN A 66 -2.07 9.54 -16.97
C ASN A 66 -2.31 11.05 -17.00
N GLU A 67 -1.25 11.85 -16.99
CA GLU A 67 -1.37 13.30 -17.17
C GLU A 67 -1.95 13.64 -18.55
N ALA A 68 -1.46 12.98 -19.61
CA ALA A 68 -2.01 13.13 -20.94
C ALA A 68 -3.50 12.74 -21.00
N LEU A 69 -3.91 11.64 -20.34
CA LEU A 69 -5.32 11.25 -20.24
C LEU A 69 -6.18 12.28 -19.50
N ALA A 70 -5.70 12.78 -18.35
CA ALA A 70 -6.41 13.78 -17.56
C ALA A 70 -6.63 15.10 -18.33
N ASN A 71 -5.71 15.42 -19.24
CA ASN A 71 -5.77 16.60 -20.11
C ASN A 71 -6.47 16.34 -21.46
N GLY A 72 -7.04 15.14 -21.69
CA GLY A 72 -7.72 14.79 -22.93
C GLY A 72 -6.80 14.59 -24.15
N GLN A 73 -5.49 14.41 -23.94
CA GLN A 73 -4.48 14.23 -24.98
C GLN A 73 -4.32 12.74 -25.34
N PHE A 74 -5.34 12.17 -25.98
CA PHE A 74 -5.42 10.72 -26.22
C PHE A 74 -4.28 10.15 -27.08
N GLU A 75 -3.85 10.87 -28.12
CA GLU A 75 -2.73 10.41 -28.96
C GLU A 75 -1.42 10.33 -28.17
N GLN A 76 -1.18 11.28 -27.28
CA GLN A 76 0.01 11.33 -26.45
C GLN A 76 -0.03 10.24 -25.38
N ALA A 77 -1.19 10.00 -24.75
CA ALA A 77 -1.39 8.87 -23.87
C ALA A 77 -1.14 7.52 -24.57
N SER A 78 -1.57 7.38 -25.83
CA SER A 78 -1.33 6.19 -26.64
C SER A 78 0.18 5.97 -26.87
N LYS A 79 0.93 7.03 -27.20
CA LYS A 79 2.40 6.94 -27.34
C LYS A 79 3.07 6.45 -26.06
N PHE A 80 2.70 7.01 -24.91
CA PHE A 80 3.26 6.56 -23.63
C PHE A 80 2.87 5.13 -23.28
N ARG A 81 1.69 4.65 -23.71
CA ARG A 81 1.30 3.24 -23.56
C ARG A 81 2.20 2.30 -24.36
N PHE A 82 2.61 2.68 -25.58
CA PHE A 82 3.56 1.86 -26.36
C PHE A 82 4.94 1.84 -25.71
N ILE A 83 5.44 2.99 -25.26
CA ILE A 83 6.74 3.08 -24.58
C ILE A 83 6.76 2.26 -23.28
N GLU A 84 5.67 2.29 -22.51
CA GLU A 84 5.51 1.46 -21.30
C GLU A 84 5.60 -0.04 -21.63
N LEU A 85 4.96 -0.48 -22.71
CA LEU A 85 5.02 -1.89 -23.15
C LEU A 85 6.43 -2.29 -23.60
N GLU A 86 7.13 -1.42 -24.33
CA GLU A 86 8.52 -1.65 -24.74
C GLU A 86 9.44 -1.77 -23.52
N LEU A 87 9.32 -0.86 -22.56
CA LEU A 87 10.11 -0.90 -21.32
C LEU A 87 9.83 -2.16 -20.48
N LEU A 88 8.57 -2.58 -20.38
CA LEU A 88 8.22 -3.83 -19.69
C LEU A 88 8.84 -5.05 -20.39
N HIS A 89 8.87 -5.05 -21.73
CA HIS A 89 9.48 -6.12 -22.50
C HIS A 89 11.00 -6.14 -22.37
N GLU A 90 11.65 -4.96 -22.41
CA GLU A 90 13.10 -4.81 -22.22
C GLU A 90 13.56 -5.25 -20.83
N LYS A 91 12.81 -4.85 -19.79
CA LYS A 91 13.15 -5.14 -18.39
C LYS A 91 12.79 -6.57 -17.99
N GLY A 92 11.96 -7.24 -18.79
CA GLY A 92 11.54 -8.62 -18.57
C GLY A 92 10.63 -8.78 -17.34
N ASP A 93 10.28 -10.03 -17.07
CA ASP A 93 9.39 -10.38 -15.97
C ASP A 93 10.15 -10.48 -14.64
N ASN A 94 10.07 -9.43 -13.81
CA ASN A 94 10.79 -9.36 -12.55
C ASN A 94 9.96 -8.62 -11.47
N GLU A 95 10.39 -8.69 -10.21
CA GLU A 95 9.63 -8.14 -9.08
C GLU A 95 9.38 -6.62 -9.19
N PHE A 96 10.26 -5.88 -9.87
CA PHE A 96 10.17 -4.42 -10.05
C PHE A 96 9.23 -4.01 -11.19
N THR A 97 9.10 -4.85 -12.23
CA THR A 97 8.22 -4.63 -13.38
C THR A 97 6.81 -5.20 -13.17
N GLN A 98 6.68 -6.24 -12.33
CA GLN A 98 5.41 -6.88 -11.97
C GLN A 98 4.61 -6.08 -10.93
N LEU A 99 5.27 -5.32 -10.05
CA LEU A 99 4.59 -4.52 -9.04
C LEU A 99 4.03 -3.24 -9.67
N ARG A 100 2.86 -3.33 -10.31
CA ARG A 100 2.04 -2.14 -10.55
C ARG A 100 1.43 -1.75 -9.21
N ILE A 101 2.06 -0.78 -8.58
CA ILE A 101 1.68 -0.30 -7.26
C ILE A 101 0.37 0.48 -7.42
N GLU A 102 -0.69 -0.04 -6.81
CA GLU A 102 -1.90 0.73 -6.57
C GLU A 102 -1.74 1.40 -5.19
N PRO A 103 -1.33 2.67 -5.11
CA PRO A 103 -1.06 3.33 -3.83
C PRO A 103 -2.34 3.52 -2.99
N TRP A 104 -3.49 3.03 -3.45
CA TRP A 104 -4.80 3.09 -2.82
C TRP A 104 -5.33 1.73 -2.38
N SER A 105 -4.51 0.67 -2.43
CA SER A 105 -4.90 -0.65 -1.96
C SER A 105 -3.98 -1.17 -0.86
N PHE A 106 -4.51 -2.13 -0.12
CA PHE A 106 -3.72 -3.05 0.68
C PHE A 106 -3.68 -4.39 -0.05
N GLU A 107 -2.63 -5.15 0.19
CA GLU A 107 -2.48 -6.51 -0.32
C GLU A 107 -2.15 -7.46 0.82
N TYR A 108 -2.53 -8.73 0.70
CA TYR A 108 -2.13 -9.78 1.63
C TYR A 108 -1.21 -10.78 0.94
N ARG A 109 0.03 -10.90 1.43
CA ARG A 109 1.03 -11.84 0.91
C ARG A 109 1.91 -12.33 2.05
N ASN A 110 2.23 -13.63 2.05
CA ASN A 110 3.18 -14.24 2.99
C ASN A 110 2.86 -13.91 4.47
N ASN A 111 1.59 -14.04 4.87
CA ASN A 111 1.12 -13.75 6.23
C ASN A 111 1.34 -12.30 6.70
N CYS A 112 1.35 -11.37 5.75
CA CYS A 112 1.58 -9.96 5.99
C CYS A 112 0.65 -9.11 5.12
N PHE A 113 0.11 -8.05 5.70
CA PHE A 113 -0.53 -6.99 4.93
C PHE A 113 0.53 -6.02 4.44
N ILE A 114 0.51 -5.71 3.15
CA ILE A 114 1.43 -4.76 2.52
C ILE A 114 0.63 -3.50 2.22
N PHE A 115 1.11 -2.38 2.74
CA PHE A 115 0.57 -1.05 2.49
C PHE A 115 1.55 -0.23 1.65
N HIS A 116 1.19 0.00 0.39
CA HIS A 116 1.91 0.91 -0.48
C HIS A 116 1.33 2.31 -0.30
N PHE A 117 2.12 3.26 0.18
CA PHE A 117 1.62 4.60 0.48
C PHE A 117 2.40 5.68 -0.26
N ASN A 118 1.68 6.71 -0.71
CA ASN A 118 2.25 7.89 -1.35
C ASN A 118 2.27 9.07 -0.36
N LYS A 119 3.47 9.57 -0.05
CA LYS A 119 3.68 10.72 0.85
C LYS A 119 2.93 12.01 0.46
N LYS A 120 2.47 12.15 -0.78
CA LYS A 120 1.66 13.32 -1.19
C LYS A 120 0.22 13.27 -0.69
N LYS A 121 -0.30 12.10 -0.28
CA LYS A 121 -1.67 11.94 0.22
C LYS A 121 -1.72 11.92 1.73
N GLU A 122 -2.40 12.91 2.32
CA GLU A 122 -2.42 13.14 3.76
C GLU A 122 -3.10 12.01 4.56
N ASN A 123 -4.20 11.44 4.04
CA ASN A 123 -4.83 10.25 4.61
C ASN A 123 -3.86 9.06 4.71
N GLN A 124 -3.10 8.83 3.64
CA GLN A 124 -2.14 7.72 3.60
C GLN A 124 -0.96 7.95 4.54
N ARG A 125 -0.50 9.20 4.68
CA ARG A 125 0.49 9.58 5.69
C ARG A 125 0.00 9.30 7.11
N LEU A 126 -1.24 9.65 7.42
CA LEU A 126 -1.83 9.37 8.73
C LEU A 126 -1.84 7.87 9.02
N ILE A 127 -2.34 7.06 8.07
CA ILE A 127 -2.38 5.59 8.20
C ILE A 127 -0.96 5.02 8.33
N ALA A 128 0.01 5.51 7.56
CA ALA A 128 1.41 5.07 7.64
C ALA A 128 2.05 5.36 9.01
N ASN A 129 1.67 6.45 9.67
CA ASN A 129 2.12 6.78 11.03
C ASN A 129 1.46 5.86 12.08
N LEU A 130 0.18 5.55 11.91
CA LEU A 130 -0.55 4.62 12.79
C LEU A 130 0.05 3.20 12.73
N ILE A 131 0.44 2.75 11.53
CA ILE A 131 1.15 1.49 11.31
C ILE A 131 2.50 1.47 12.04
N GLU A 132 3.29 2.55 11.99
CA GLU A 132 4.53 2.63 12.78
C GLU A 132 4.28 2.54 14.27
N GLY A 133 3.30 3.28 14.78
CA GLY A 133 2.90 3.22 16.18
C GLY A 133 2.54 1.80 16.62
N TYR A 134 1.72 1.10 15.83
CA TYR A 134 1.38 -0.29 16.08
C TYR A 134 2.61 -1.22 16.10
N ASN A 135 3.48 -1.13 15.09
CA ASN A 135 4.66 -1.99 14.98
C ASN A 135 5.63 -1.78 16.16
N LEU A 136 5.80 -0.54 16.62
CA LEU A 136 6.62 -0.23 17.81
C LEU A 136 6.05 -0.87 19.08
N VAL A 137 4.73 -0.78 19.29
CA VAL A 137 4.07 -1.42 20.45
C VAL A 137 4.18 -2.94 20.37
N HIS A 138 3.99 -3.50 19.18
CA HIS A 138 4.01 -4.95 18.97
C HIS A 138 5.40 -5.55 19.19
N GLN A 139 6.47 -4.87 18.76
CA GLN A 139 7.86 -5.27 19.00
C GLN A 139 8.21 -5.25 20.49
N ASN A 140 7.74 -4.24 21.24
CA ASN A 140 7.96 -4.18 22.69
C ASN A 140 7.23 -5.30 23.43
N TYR A 141 6.03 -5.68 22.98
CA TYR A 141 5.26 -6.77 23.60
C TYR A 141 5.90 -8.15 23.38
N SER A 142 6.43 -8.42 22.18
CA SER A 142 7.17 -9.66 21.91
C SER A 142 8.51 -9.71 22.63
N THR A 143 9.20 -8.57 22.79
CA THR A 143 10.46 -8.48 23.54
C THR A 143 10.23 -8.71 25.04
N ASN A 144 9.17 -8.12 25.62
CA ASN A 144 8.81 -8.35 27.02
C ASN A 144 8.44 -9.82 27.30
N LYS A 145 7.78 -10.52 26.36
CA LYS A 145 7.56 -11.97 26.49
C LYS A 145 8.86 -12.79 26.54
N MET A 146 9.93 -12.35 25.87
CA MET A 146 11.23 -13.03 25.89
C MET A 146 12.09 -12.73 27.12
N LEU A 147 11.83 -11.62 27.83
CA LEU A 147 12.58 -11.23 29.03
C LEU A 147 12.09 -11.95 30.31
N PHE A 148 10.99 -12.70 30.24
CA PHE A 148 10.48 -13.54 31.33
C PHE A 148 10.68 -15.04 31.01
N CYS A 149 11.89 -15.42 30.58
CA CYS A 149 12.31 -16.82 30.47
C CYS A 149 13.41 -17.12 31.50
#